data_AF-A0A1Y1ME88-F1
#
_entry.id   AF-A0A1Y1ME88-F1
#
_cell.length_a   1.000
_cell.length_b   1.000
_cell.length_c   1.000
_cell.angle_alpha   90.00
_cell.angle_beta   90.00
_cell.angle_gamma   90.00
#
_symmetry.space_group_name_H-M   'P 1'
#
loop_
_entity.id
_entity.type
_entity.pdbx_description
1 polymer ?
#
loop_
_entity_poly.entity_id
_entity_poly.type
_entity_poly.pdbx_seq_one_letter_code
_entity_poly.pdbx_strand_id
1 'polypeptide(L)'
;MSEPTIENVRVVVRVCPAIKKEDSETVLMIEPRENILTLSKPQMARESKTFQFNHIFTPACTQLNLYQKAAQPIIEQFFNGYNGTIFAYGQTGSGKTHTMSGNQYVDELKGTETKNFTGSRWPWKLSWA
;
A
#
# COMPACT_ATOMS: atom_id res chain seq x y z
N MET A 1 5.12 21.32 25.58
CA MET A 1 4.06 21.27 24.56
C MET A 1 4.75 21.50 23.23
N SER A 2 4.91 20.47 22.41
CA SER A 2 5.50 20.60 21.07
C SER A 2 4.53 21.36 20.15
N GLU A 3 5.05 22.23 19.30
CA GLU A 3 4.23 22.96 18.32
C GLU A 3 3.55 22.00 17.33
N PRO A 4 2.33 22.30 16.87
CA PRO A 4 1.67 21.50 15.85
C PRO A 4 2.44 21.61 14.53
N THR A 5 3.02 20.50 14.09
CA THR A 5 3.70 20.40 12.79
C THR A 5 2.68 20.17 11.68
N ILE A 6 2.72 21.00 10.63
CA ILE A 6 1.91 20.78 9.42
C ILE A 6 2.61 19.70 8.58
N GLU A 7 1.98 18.53 8.45
CA GLU A 7 2.45 17.43 7.59
C GLU A 7 1.56 17.31 6.34
N ASN A 8 2.21 17.08 5.20
CA ASN A 8 1.51 16.78 3.95
C ASN A 8 0.95 15.35 3.96
N VAL A 9 -0.13 15.13 3.20
CA VAL A 9 -0.66 13.78 2.96
C VAL A 9 0.44 12.93 2.30
N ARG A 10 0.70 11.76 2.88
CA ARG A 10 1.64 10.77 2.34
C ARG A 10 0.92 9.85 1.36
N VAL A 11 1.39 9.83 0.12
CA VAL A 11 0.88 8.97 -0.96
C VAL A 11 1.90 7.88 -1.26
N VAL A 12 1.49 6.64 -1.07
CA VAL A 12 2.28 5.46 -1.41
C VAL A 12 1.57 4.64 -2.48
N VAL A 13 2.32 4.05 -3.39
CA VAL A 13 1.79 3.23 -4.49
C VAL A 13 2.21 1.79 -4.28
N ARG A 14 1.26 0.86 -4.37
CA ARG A 14 1.55 -0.57 -4.43
C ARG A 14 1.19 -1.11 -5.81
N VAL A 15 2.19 -1.63 -6.51
CA VAL A 15 1.98 -2.28 -7.80
C VAL A 15 1.61 -3.74 -7.57
N CYS A 16 0.41 -4.12 -8.01
CA CYS A 16 -0.07 -5.50 -7.93
C CYS A 16 0.69 -6.38 -8.93
N PRO A 17 1.09 -7.62 -8.57
CA PRO A 17 1.58 -8.58 -9.56
C PRO A 17 0.56 -8.76 -10.67
N ALA A 18 1.00 -8.66 -11.94
CA ALA A 18 0.12 -8.88 -13.07
C ALA A 18 -0.45 -10.31 -13.03
N ILE A 19 -1.76 -10.43 -12.85
CA ILE A 19 -2.49 -11.68 -13.02
C ILE A 19 -2.64 -11.85 -14.54
N LYS A 20 -2.14 -12.96 -15.10
CA LYS A 20 -2.02 -13.19 -16.55
C LYS A 20 -3.28 -12.77 -17.33
N LYS A 21 -3.03 -12.11 -18.47
CA LYS A 21 -3.95 -11.57 -19.49
C LYS A 21 -4.61 -10.24 -19.17
N GLU A 22 -3.90 -9.16 -19.47
CA GLU A 22 -4.51 -8.04 -20.20
C GLU A 22 -3.54 -7.66 -21.32
N ASP A 23 -4.03 -7.54 -22.55
CA ASP A 23 -3.36 -6.89 -23.70
C ASP A 23 -3.26 -5.37 -23.43
N SER A 24 -2.75 -5.01 -22.27
CA SER A 24 -2.55 -3.63 -21.88
C SER A 24 -1.23 -3.20 -22.49
N GLU A 25 -1.31 -2.51 -23.63
CA GLU A 25 -0.18 -1.86 -24.30
C GLU A 25 0.57 -0.87 -23.40
N THR A 26 0.12 -0.62 -22.16
CA THR A 26 0.80 0.29 -21.23
C THR A 26 1.92 -0.44 -20.48
N VAL A 27 3.16 0.00 -20.72
CA VAL A 27 4.36 -0.44 -20.01
C VAL A 27 4.52 0.38 -18.73
N LEU A 28 4.67 -0.30 -17.60
CA LEU A 28 4.97 0.29 -16.31
C LEU A 28 6.46 0.16 -16.01
N MET A 29 7.17 1.28 -15.90
CA MET A 29 8.55 1.32 -15.42
C MET A 29 8.58 1.84 -13.98
N ILE A 30 9.29 1.14 -13.12
CA ILE A 30 9.37 1.47 -11.69
C ILE A 30 10.85 1.65 -11.33
N GLU A 31 11.16 2.77 -10.70
CA GLU A 31 12.46 3.06 -10.10
C GLU A 31 12.28 3.17 -8.58
N PRO A 32 12.37 2.05 -7.83
CA PRO A 32 12.01 2.03 -6.41
C PRO A 32 12.92 2.87 -5.51
N ARG A 33 14.16 3.13 -5.95
CA ARG A 33 15.14 3.92 -5.19
C ARG A 33 14.76 5.41 -5.19
N GLU A 34 14.33 5.92 -6.34
CA GLU A 34 13.92 7.32 -6.53
C GLU A 34 12.43 7.55 -6.25
N ASN A 35 11.67 6.47 -5.99
CA ASN A 35 10.22 6.46 -5.89
C ASN A 35 9.53 7.05 -7.13
N ILE A 36 10.06 6.73 -8.31
CA ILE A 36 9.53 7.17 -9.60
C ILE A 36 8.77 6.02 -10.29
N LEU A 37 7.61 6.36 -10.84
CA LEU A 37 6.74 5.49 -11.63
C LEU A 37 6.48 6.14 -12.99
N THR A 38 6.81 5.45 -14.07
CA THR A 38 6.59 5.94 -15.43
C THR A 38 5.63 5.01 -16.17
N LEU A 39 4.54 5.59 -16.66
CA LEU A 39 3.59 4.94 -17.57
C LEU A 39 3.95 5.28 -19.00
N SER A 40 4.19 4.28 -19.85
CA SER A 40 4.53 4.47 -21.26
C SER A 40 3.60 3.66 -22.15
N LYS A 41 3.12 4.26 -23.25
CA LYS A 41 2.40 3.57 -24.32
C LYS A 41 3.30 3.49 -25.55
N PRO A 42 3.74 2.30 -25.98
CA PRO A 42 4.70 2.13 -27.07
C PRO A 42 4.13 2.60 -28.42
N GLN A 43 2.81 2.53 -28.64
CA GLN A 43 2.17 3.06 -29.85
C GLN A 43 2.07 4.60 -29.87
N MET A 44 2.17 5.25 -28.71
CA MET A 44 2.08 6.70 -28.53
C MET A 44 3.35 7.18 -27.82
N ALA A 45 4.50 7.04 -28.49
CA ALA A 45 5.84 7.30 -27.92
C ALA A 45 6.03 8.71 -27.30
N ARG A 46 5.10 9.64 -27.53
CA ARG A 46 5.11 11.01 -26.99
C ARG A 46 4.30 11.18 -25.70
N GLU A 47 3.61 10.15 -25.21
CA GLU A 47 2.68 10.23 -24.06
C GLU A 47 3.16 9.45 -22.83
N SER A 48 4.47 9.40 -22.57
CA SER A 48 4.94 8.88 -21.28
C SER A 48 4.59 9.84 -20.15
N LYS A 49 4.05 9.32 -19.03
CA LYS A 49 3.72 10.09 -17.84
C LYS A 49 4.54 9.58 -16.66
N THR A 50 5.33 10.46 -16.09
CA THR A 50 6.19 10.17 -14.93
C THR A 50 5.61 10.78 -13.67
N PHE A 51 5.56 10.00 -12.60
CA PHE A 51 5.04 10.40 -11.31
C PHE A 51 6.05 10.04 -10.22
N GLN A 52 6.18 10.92 -9.22
CA GLN A 52 6.97 10.66 -8.03
C GLN A 52 6.05 10.58 -6.81
N PHE A 53 6.27 9.58 -5.97
CA PHE A 53 5.47 9.32 -4.78
C PHE A 53 6.33 9.25 -3.53
N ASN A 54 5.73 9.25 -2.33
CA ASN A 54 6.50 9.08 -1.09
C ASN A 54 7.12 7.68 -1.00
N HIS A 55 6.43 6.67 -1.53
CA HIS A 55 7.01 5.35 -1.69
C HIS A 55 6.33 4.54 -2.79
N ILE A 56 7.11 3.69 -3.47
CA ILE A 56 6.58 2.71 -4.41
C ILE A 56 6.95 1.29 -3.96
N PHE A 57 5.93 0.48 -3.70
CA PHE A 57 6.06 -0.93 -3.43
C PHE A 57 5.95 -1.72 -4.74
N THR A 58 7.00 -2.49 -5.04
CA THR A 58 7.05 -3.37 -6.22
C THR A 58 6.13 -4.59 -6.04
N PRO A 59 5.84 -5.34 -7.11
CA PRO A 59 5.08 -6.58 -7.01
C PRO A 59 5.66 -7.62 -6.04
N ALA A 60 6.96 -7.56 -5.76
CA ALA A 60 7.63 -8.46 -4.80
C ALA A 60 7.45 -8.03 -3.33
N CYS A 61 6.77 -6.91 -3.06
CA CYS A 61 6.58 -6.40 -1.71
C CYS A 61 5.63 -7.28 -0.89
N THR A 62 6.06 -7.63 0.33
CA THR A 62 5.27 -8.37 1.31
C THR A 62 4.29 -7.46 2.06
N GLN A 63 3.25 -8.05 2.66
CA GLN A 63 2.35 -7.32 3.56
C GLN A 63 3.09 -6.67 4.73
N LEU A 64 4.08 -7.37 5.29
CA LEU A 64 4.88 -6.87 6.41
C LEU A 64 5.67 -5.61 6.02
N ASN A 65 6.32 -5.62 4.86
CA ASN A 65 7.08 -4.46 4.37
C ASN A 65 6.17 -3.25 4.15
N LEU A 66 4.96 -3.48 3.63
CA LEU A 66 3.96 -2.43 3.44
C LEU A 66 3.51 -1.85 4.79
N TYR A 67 3.20 -2.71 5.76
CA TYR A 67 2.80 -2.29 7.11
C TYR A 67 3.88 -1.44 7.79
N GLN A 68 5.12 -1.93 7.83
CA GLN A 68 6.23 -1.24 8.49
C GLN A 68 6.51 0.13 7.89
N LYS A 69 6.37 0.29 6.56
CA LYS A 69 6.66 1.56 5.90
C LYS A 69 5.47 2.53 5.85
N ALA A 70 4.25 2.05 5.67
CA ALA A 70 3.09 2.90 5.45
C ALA A 70 2.22 3.08 6.70
N ALA A 71 1.99 2.01 7.47
CA ALA A 71 1.03 2.02 8.57
C ALA A 71 1.68 2.29 9.92
N GLN A 72 2.83 1.67 10.21
CA GLN A 72 3.50 1.77 11.50
C GLN A 72 3.73 3.23 11.96
N PRO A 73 4.23 4.17 11.13
CA PRO A 73 4.43 5.55 11.58
C PRO A 73 3.12 6.27 11.95
N ILE A 74 2.01 5.92 11.29
CA ILE A 74 0.68 6.50 11.56
C ILE A 74 0.14 5.94 12.89
N ILE A 75 0.37 4.66 13.15
CA ILE A 75 -0.01 4.00 14.40
C ILE A 75 0.80 4.59 15.58
N GLU A 76 2.08 4.85 15.40
CA GLU A 76 2.92 5.52 16.41
C GLU A 76 2.42 6.93 16.71
N GLN A 77 2.06 7.71 15.69
CA GLN A 77 1.42 9.03 15.87
C GLN A 77 0.07 8.91 16.58
N PHE A 78 -0.70 7.86 16.30
CA PHE A 78 -1.97 7.60 16.98
C PHE A 78 -1.81 7.40 18.48
N PHE A 79 -0.80 6.63 18.91
CA PHE A 79 -0.49 6.48 20.34
C PHE A 79 -0.01 7.78 21.01
N ASN A 80 0.48 8.74 20.22
CA ASN A 80 0.84 10.07 20.69
C ASN A 80 -0.36 11.06 20.71
N GLY A 81 -1.58 10.58 20.45
CA GLY A 81 -2.80 11.39 20.51
C GLY A 81 -3.18 12.09 19.21
N TYR A 82 -2.58 11.70 18.08
CA TYR A 82 -2.94 12.24 16.76
C TYR A 82 -3.98 11.36 16.05
N ASN A 83 -4.81 11.97 15.21
CA ASN A 83 -5.73 11.22 14.36
C ASN A 83 -5.02 10.79 13.07
N GLY A 84 -5.01 9.49 12.79
CA GLY A 84 -4.42 8.91 11.59
C GLY A 84 -5.47 8.22 10.73
N THR A 85 -5.45 8.45 9.42
CA THR A 85 -6.36 7.80 8.47
C THR A 85 -5.55 7.15 7.35
N ILE A 86 -5.83 5.88 7.06
CA ILE A 86 -5.28 5.14 5.92
C ILE A 86 -6.44 4.67 5.06
N PHE A 87 -6.38 4.97 3.77
CA PHE A 87 -7.34 4.46 2.79
C PHE A 87 -6.59 3.95 1.56
N ALA A 88 -7.14 2.92 0.92
CA ALA A 88 -6.61 2.35 -0.31
C ALA A 88 -7.48 2.79 -1.49
N TYR A 89 -6.84 3.29 -2.55
CA TYR A 89 -7.51 3.72 -3.77
C TYR A 89 -6.95 3.01 -5.00
N GLY A 90 -7.79 2.77 -6.01
CA GLY A 90 -7.42 2.07 -7.23
C GLY A 90 -8.58 1.34 -7.90
N GLN A 91 -8.34 0.77 -9.08
CA GLN A 91 -9.33 0.01 -9.85
C GLN A 91 -9.78 -1.28 -9.13
N THR A 92 -10.95 -1.82 -9.47
CA THR A 92 -11.35 -3.18 -9.08
C THR A 92 -10.27 -4.19 -9.48
N GLY A 93 -9.95 -5.14 -8.59
CA GLY A 93 -8.86 -6.11 -8.82
C GLY A 93 -7.45 -5.62 -8.51
N SER A 94 -7.23 -4.34 -8.21
CA SER A 94 -5.90 -3.77 -7.92
C SER A 94 -5.29 -4.15 -6.55
N GLY A 95 -5.99 -4.96 -5.75
CA GLY A 95 -5.50 -5.41 -4.45
C GLY A 95 -5.75 -4.48 -3.27
N LYS A 96 -6.74 -3.55 -3.33
CA LYS A 96 -7.13 -2.68 -2.20
C LYS A 96 -7.49 -3.49 -0.93
N THR A 97 -8.43 -4.43 -1.04
CA THR A 97 -8.87 -5.28 0.08
C THR A 97 -7.73 -6.16 0.58
N HIS A 98 -6.94 -6.74 -0.33
CA HIS A 98 -5.75 -7.52 0.03
C HIS A 98 -4.72 -6.67 0.79
N THR A 99 -4.56 -5.39 0.43
CA THR A 99 -3.64 -4.48 1.11
C THR A 99 -4.10 -4.15 2.52
N MET A 100 -5.38 -3.83 2.72
CA MET A 100 -5.93 -3.43 4.02
C MET A 100 -6.19 -4.61 4.97
N SER A 101 -6.73 -5.70 4.46
CA SER A 101 -7.21 -6.83 5.29
C SER A 101 -6.28 -8.04 5.27
N GLY A 102 -5.29 -8.07 4.38
CA GLY A 102 -4.42 -9.24 4.20
C GLY A 102 -5.18 -10.49 3.73
N ASN A 103 -4.51 -11.64 3.82
CA ASN A 103 -5.06 -12.93 3.45
C ASN A 103 -5.67 -13.60 4.69
N GLN A 104 -6.93 -13.27 5.00
CA GLN A 104 -7.65 -13.78 6.19
C GLN A 104 -7.67 -15.33 6.26
N TYR A 105 -7.53 -16.02 5.12
CA TYR A 105 -7.62 -17.48 5.02
C TYR A 105 -6.33 -18.25 5.38
N VAL A 106 -5.16 -17.59 5.37
CA VAL A 106 -3.88 -18.31 5.59
C VAL A 106 -3.56 -18.44 7.08
N ASP A 107 -4.13 -17.58 7.92
CA ASP A 107 -3.94 -17.59 9.36
C ASP A 107 -4.80 -18.67 10.06
N GLU A 108 -5.94 -19.07 9.49
CA GLU A 108 -6.81 -20.11 10.10
C GLU A 108 -6.34 -21.56 9.81
N LEU A 109 -5.58 -21.79 8.74
CA LEU A 109 -5.17 -23.14 8.32
C LEU A 109 -3.77 -23.56 8.80
N LYS A 110 -3.00 -22.66 9.42
CA LYS A 110 -1.68 -22.97 9.99
C LYS A 110 -1.73 -22.78 11.50
N GLY A 111 -2.05 -23.86 12.21
CA GLY A 111 -1.92 -23.98 13.67
C GLY A 111 -0.46 -23.97 14.16
N THR A 112 0.35 -23.06 13.65
CA THR A 112 1.68 -22.75 14.15
C THR A 112 1.64 -21.34 14.70
N GLU A 113 1.99 -21.20 15.97
CA GLU A 113 2.29 -19.92 16.62
C GLU A 113 3.46 -19.22 15.89
N THR A 114 3.22 -18.70 14.69
CA THR A 114 3.88 -17.46 14.32
C THR A 114 3.41 -16.45 15.34
N LYS A 115 4.35 -15.69 15.92
CA LYS A 115 4.07 -14.56 16.82
C LYS A 115 3.26 -13.52 16.03
N ASN A 116 1.99 -13.82 15.87
CA ASN A 116 0.99 -13.03 15.21
C ASN A 116 0.56 -11.99 16.23
N PHE A 117 0.63 -10.73 15.84
CA PHE A 117 0.07 -9.61 16.58
C PHE A 117 -1.48 -9.64 16.53
N THR A 118 -2.05 -10.84 16.67
CA THR A 118 -3.47 -11.15 16.87
C THR A 118 -3.68 -11.57 18.31
N GLY A 119 -3.05 -10.86 19.23
CA GLY A 119 -3.36 -10.88 20.67
C GLY A 119 -4.44 -9.87 21.04
N SER A 120 -5.35 -9.57 20.12
CA SER A 120 -6.61 -8.86 20.36
C SER A 120 -7.27 -8.66 19.00
N ARG A 121 -8.44 -9.28 18.83
CA ARG A 121 -9.53 -8.82 17.94
C ARG A 121 -9.31 -7.34 17.58
N TRP A 122 -9.00 -7.04 16.33
CA TRP A 122 -8.92 -5.66 15.83
C TRP A 122 -10.17 -4.91 16.33
N PRO A 123 -10.06 -3.90 17.22
CA PRO A 123 -11.24 -3.28 17.83
C PRO A 123 -11.97 -2.35 16.86
N TRP A 124 -11.50 -2.24 15.61
CA TRP A 124 -12.02 -1.30 14.64
C TRP A 124 -12.72 -2.04 13.49
N LYS A 125 -14.05 -1.89 13.44
CA LYS A 125 -14.76 -1.97 12.16
C LYS A 125 -14.33 -0.75 11.35
N LEU A 126 -13.40 -0.93 10.42
CA LEU A 126 -13.24 0.03 9.32
C LEU A 126 -14.55 -0.01 8.51
N SER A 127 -15.43 0.93 8.79
CA SER A 127 -16.57 1.20 7.92
C SER A 127 -16.03 1.85 6.66
N TRP A 128 -16.29 1.24 5.52
CA TRP A 128 -16.13 1.87 4.22
C TRP A 128 -17.07 3.08 4.15
N ALA A 129 -16.58 4.17 3.56
CA ALA A 129 -17.44 5.17 2.94
C ALA A 129 -17.59 4.82 1.46
#